data_AF-A0A7T8QU76-F1
#
_entry.id   AF-A0A7T8QU76-F1
#
_cell.length_a   1.000
_cell.length_b   1.000
_cell.length_c   1.000
_cell.angle_alpha   90.00
_cell.angle_beta   90.00
_cell.angle_gamma   90.00
#
_symmetry.space_group_name_H-M   'P 1'
#
loop_
_entity.id
_entity.type
_entity.pdbx_description
1 polymer ?
#
loop_
_entity_poly.entity_id
_entity_poly.type
_entity_poly.pdbx_seq_one_letter_code
_entity_poly.pdbx_strand_id
1 'polypeptide(L)'
;MHIVRRLLNASPDQEWGSFEKDFFSVLSSYKDIYYPQRDSTNADKLRNAYVLHAANHILKSKARITANNAKVKAGAEVRDQGLVRPKVLIIVPFRESARKIINTLKDVLYSSPADISKYVANNARFLEDFGGEDEPPPEKRVKPDDFYETFAGNVDDSFKIGISFGNKGIKLYSEFYSSDIIIASPLGLRIIIGVEGDKERDFDFLNSIEMLIMDQMEVFSMQNWDQVLELMSQLI
;
A
#
# COMPACT_ATOMS: atom_id res chain seq x y z
N MET A 1 0.65 -17.34 12.54
CA MET A 1 0.45 -18.57 11.75
C MET A 1 -0.92 -18.63 11.05
N HIS A 2 -2.05 -18.32 11.69
CA HIS A 2 -3.37 -18.42 11.03
C HIS A 2 -3.60 -17.48 9.82
N ILE A 3 -3.12 -16.23 9.87
CA ILE A 3 -3.27 -15.27 8.75
C ILE A 3 -2.43 -15.71 7.54
N VAL A 4 -1.15 -16.06 7.73
CA VAL A 4 -0.29 -16.57 6.65
C VAL A 4 -0.82 -17.90 6.08
N ARG A 5 -1.35 -18.79 6.94
CA ARG A 5 -2.00 -20.02 6.49
C ARG A 5 -3.33 -19.74 5.79
N ARG A 6 -4.03 -18.65 6.10
CA ARG A 6 -5.19 -18.16 5.35
C ARG A 6 -4.77 -17.50 4.03
N LEU A 7 -3.68 -16.76 3.93
CA LEU A 7 -3.21 -16.20 2.65
C LEU A 7 -2.59 -17.26 1.74
N LEU A 8 -2.09 -18.37 2.31
CA LEU A 8 -1.56 -19.52 1.57
C LEU A 8 -2.60 -20.63 1.32
N ASN A 9 -3.63 -20.78 2.17
CA ASN A 9 -4.69 -21.81 2.06
C ASN A 9 -6.10 -21.27 1.84
N ALA A 10 -6.34 -19.95 1.85
CA ALA A 10 -7.45 -19.40 1.09
C ALA A 10 -7.00 -19.61 -0.35
N SER A 11 -7.31 -20.79 -0.86
CA SER A 11 -7.39 -21.00 -2.28
C SER A 11 -8.14 -19.79 -2.82
N PRO A 12 -7.53 -18.96 -3.69
CA PRO A 12 -8.24 -17.92 -4.42
C PRO A 12 -9.39 -18.51 -5.27
N ASP A 13 -9.55 -19.84 -5.25
CA ASP A 13 -10.41 -20.63 -6.10
C ASP A 13 -11.91 -20.45 -5.89
N GLN A 14 -12.36 -19.88 -4.76
CA GLN A 14 -13.79 -19.72 -4.50
C GLN A 14 -14.32 -18.29 -4.65
N GLU A 15 -13.45 -17.26 -4.64
CA GLU A 15 -13.89 -15.85 -4.67
C GLU A 15 -13.23 -15.00 -5.77
N TRP A 16 -12.05 -15.37 -6.28
CA TRP A 16 -11.34 -14.57 -7.29
C TRP A 16 -11.60 -15.06 -8.71
N GLY A 17 -11.85 -14.11 -9.61
CA GLY A 17 -11.95 -14.38 -11.05
C GLY A 17 -10.63 -14.85 -11.66
N SER A 18 -10.68 -15.31 -12.90
CA SER A 18 -9.48 -15.74 -13.65
C SER A 18 -8.45 -14.61 -13.76
N PHE A 19 -8.91 -13.39 -14.03
CA PHE A 19 -8.06 -12.22 -14.15
C PHE A 19 -7.23 -11.95 -12.89
N GLU A 20 -7.86 -11.92 -11.70
CA GLU A 20 -7.15 -11.67 -10.45
C GLU A 20 -6.08 -12.74 -10.18
N LYS A 21 -6.39 -14.01 -10.47
CA LYS A 21 -5.44 -15.12 -10.29
C LYS A 21 -4.26 -15.02 -11.24
N ASP A 22 -4.52 -14.76 -12.52
CA ASP A 22 -3.49 -14.63 -13.54
C ASP A 22 -2.59 -13.42 -13.22
N PHE A 23 -3.18 -12.27 -12.90
CA PHE A 23 -2.44 -11.08 -12.53
C PHE A 23 -1.61 -11.29 -11.24
N PHE A 24 -2.19 -11.93 -10.23
CA PHE A 24 -1.47 -12.27 -9.00
C PHE A 24 -0.32 -13.26 -9.21
N SER A 25 -0.45 -14.19 -10.16
CA SER A 25 0.63 -15.09 -10.57
C SER A 25 1.81 -14.30 -11.16
N VAL A 26 1.51 -13.32 -12.01
CA VAL A 26 2.53 -12.42 -12.59
C VAL A 26 3.19 -11.59 -11.48
N LEU A 27 2.43 -10.98 -10.57
CA LEU A 27 2.96 -10.25 -9.41
C LEU A 27 3.88 -11.13 -8.55
N SER A 28 3.47 -12.38 -8.31
CA SER A 28 4.24 -13.35 -7.52
C SER A 28 5.58 -13.75 -8.12
N SER A 29 5.83 -13.41 -9.40
CA SER A 29 7.13 -13.60 -10.05
C SER A 29 8.17 -12.51 -9.69
N TYR A 30 7.76 -11.44 -8.98
CA TYR A 30 8.61 -10.31 -8.59
C TYR A 30 9.31 -9.64 -9.80
N LYS A 31 8.65 -9.66 -10.96
CA LYS A 31 9.09 -8.90 -12.14
C LYS A 31 8.44 -7.52 -12.14
N ASP A 32 9.11 -6.57 -12.75
CA ASP A 32 8.54 -5.26 -13.03
C ASP A 32 7.38 -5.39 -14.02
N ILE A 33 6.26 -4.74 -13.70
CA ILE A 33 5.01 -4.82 -14.45
C ILE A 33 4.52 -3.41 -14.74
N TYR A 34 4.18 -3.17 -16.00
CA TYR A 34 3.46 -2.00 -16.46
C TYR A 34 2.10 -2.43 -17.02
N TYR A 35 1.01 -1.96 -16.43
CA TYR A 35 -0.36 -2.29 -16.82
C TYR A 35 -1.16 -1.02 -17.16
N PRO A 36 -1.25 -0.63 -18.44
CA PRO A 36 -1.93 0.61 -18.85
C PRO A 36 -3.43 0.44 -19.11
N GLN A 37 -3.99 -0.76 -18.96
CA GLN A 37 -5.39 -1.06 -19.29
C GLN A 37 -6.30 -1.04 -18.05
N ARG A 38 -5.99 -0.18 -17.08
CA ARG A 38 -6.83 0.00 -15.90
C ARG A 38 -8.11 0.75 -16.28
N ASP A 39 -9.25 0.26 -15.84
CA ASP A 39 -10.55 0.89 -16.02
C ASP A 39 -11.45 0.65 -14.80
N SER A 40 -12.66 1.21 -14.83
CA SER A 40 -13.66 1.09 -13.76
C SER A 40 -14.10 -0.36 -13.47
N THR A 41 -13.94 -1.27 -14.44
CA THR A 41 -14.37 -2.66 -14.33
C THR A 41 -13.31 -3.57 -13.72
N ASN A 42 -12.04 -3.15 -13.77
CA ASN A 42 -10.89 -3.94 -13.31
C ASN A 42 -10.07 -3.28 -12.18
N ALA A 43 -10.31 -2.01 -11.87
CA ALA A 43 -9.60 -1.26 -10.82
C ALA A 43 -9.57 -2.00 -9.47
N ASP A 44 -10.72 -2.51 -9.04
CA ASP A 44 -10.84 -3.23 -7.77
C ASP A 44 -10.12 -4.57 -7.79
N LYS A 45 -10.15 -5.26 -8.94
CA LYS A 45 -9.48 -6.55 -9.15
C LYS A 45 -7.97 -6.42 -9.08
N LEU A 46 -7.42 -5.41 -9.76
CA LEU A 46 -6.00 -5.07 -9.71
C LEU A 46 -5.57 -4.72 -8.28
N ARG A 47 -6.36 -3.90 -7.58
CA ARG A 47 -6.11 -3.52 -6.19
C ARG A 47 -6.10 -4.72 -5.25
N ASN A 48 -7.10 -5.60 -5.35
CA ASN A 48 -7.14 -6.81 -4.54
C ASN A 48 -5.87 -7.66 -4.74
N ALA A 49 -5.43 -7.83 -5.99
CA ALA A 49 -4.23 -8.60 -6.32
C ALA A 49 -2.94 -7.97 -5.79
N TYR A 50 -2.68 -6.68 -6.02
CA TYR A 50 -1.44 -6.05 -5.56
C TYR A 50 -1.41 -5.87 -4.04
N VAL A 51 -2.55 -5.61 -3.39
CA VAL A 51 -2.63 -5.49 -1.93
C VAL A 51 -2.36 -6.84 -1.26
N LEU A 52 -2.93 -7.93 -1.81
CA LEU A 52 -2.60 -9.28 -1.35
C LEU A 52 -1.11 -9.57 -1.51
N HIS A 53 -0.53 -9.21 -2.66
CA HIS A 53 0.88 -9.44 -2.95
C HIS A 53 1.78 -8.68 -1.97
N ALA A 54 1.51 -7.40 -1.73
CA ALA A 54 2.21 -6.57 -0.74
C ALA A 54 2.11 -7.15 0.68
N ALA A 55 0.89 -7.51 1.13
CA ALA A 55 0.69 -8.10 2.46
C ALA A 55 1.44 -9.44 2.61
N ASN A 56 1.37 -10.31 1.59
CA ASN A 56 2.08 -11.58 1.56
C ASN A 56 3.60 -11.39 1.62
N HIS A 57 4.14 -10.43 0.87
CA HIS A 57 5.56 -10.09 0.87
C HIS A 57 6.03 -9.68 2.27
N ILE A 58 5.33 -8.76 2.94
CA ILE A 58 5.65 -8.36 4.32
C ILE A 58 5.60 -9.55 5.29
N LEU A 59 4.52 -10.34 5.24
CA LEU A 59 4.34 -11.45 6.17
C LEU A 59 5.38 -12.57 5.98
N LYS A 60 5.76 -12.89 4.73
CA LYS A 60 6.84 -13.82 4.42
C LYS A 60 8.18 -13.30 4.93
N SER A 61 8.46 -12.01 4.69
CA SER A 61 9.69 -11.36 5.14
C SER A 61 9.82 -11.41 6.67
N LYS A 62 8.77 -11.04 7.41
CA LYS A 62 8.75 -11.12 8.87
C LYS A 62 8.90 -12.54 9.40
N ALA A 63 8.24 -13.52 8.77
CA ALA A 63 8.36 -14.91 9.18
C ALA A 63 9.80 -15.43 9.01
N ARG A 64 10.46 -15.06 7.90
CA ARG A 64 11.86 -15.40 7.63
C ARG A 64 12.80 -14.75 8.65
N ILE A 65 12.67 -13.44 8.88
CA ILE A 65 13.47 -12.71 9.88
C ILE A 65 13.30 -13.32 11.27
N THR A 66 12.06 -13.65 11.66
CA THR A 66 11.80 -14.28 12.97
C THR A 66 12.49 -15.64 13.10
N ALA A 67 12.43 -16.47 12.06
CA ALA A 67 13.09 -17.77 12.05
C ALA A 67 14.63 -17.64 12.05
N ASN A 68 15.17 -16.65 11.34
CA ASN A 68 16.60 -16.41 11.26
C ASN A 68 17.17 -15.75 12.51
N ASN A 69 16.39 -14.92 13.23
CA ASN A 69 16.80 -14.37 14.52
C ASN A 69 17.13 -15.46 15.55
N ALA A 70 16.47 -16.62 15.49
CA ALA A 70 16.82 -17.76 16.32
C ALA A 70 18.20 -18.34 15.96
N LYS A 71 18.58 -18.33 14.67
CA LYS A 71 19.90 -18.77 14.17
C LYS A 71 20.99 -17.76 14.48
N VAL A 72 20.70 -16.46 14.37
CA VAL A 72 21.64 -15.39 14.74
C VAL A 72 22.02 -15.48 16.21
N LYS A 73 21.04 -15.74 17.09
CA LYS A 73 21.31 -16.02 18.52
C LYS A 73 22.19 -17.25 18.75
N ALA A 74 22.19 -18.21 17.81
CA ALA A 74 23.06 -19.38 17.83
C ALA A 74 24.42 -19.15 17.13
N GLY A 75 24.75 -17.91 16.75
CA GLY A 75 26.04 -17.53 16.16
C GLY A 75 26.09 -17.52 14.63
N ALA A 76 24.96 -17.71 13.93
CA ALA A 76 24.94 -17.62 12.47
C ALA A 76 24.91 -16.15 12.00
N GLU A 77 25.71 -15.82 10.99
CA GLU A 77 25.60 -14.53 10.29
C GLU A 77 24.49 -14.60 9.23
N VAL A 78 23.39 -13.85 9.46
CA VAL A 78 22.29 -13.73 8.50
C VAL A 78 22.08 -12.26 8.16
N ARG A 79 22.00 -11.94 6.86
CA ARG A 79 21.87 -10.57 6.33
C ARG A 79 20.52 -10.39 5.62
N ASP A 80 19.42 -10.62 6.33
CA ASP A 80 18.06 -10.58 5.80
C ASP A 80 17.24 -9.35 6.26
N GLN A 81 17.89 -8.41 6.95
CA GLN A 81 17.30 -7.15 7.39
C GLN A 81 17.91 -6.00 6.59
N GLY A 82 17.04 -5.16 6.02
CA GLY A 82 17.44 -3.92 5.36
C GLY A 82 17.95 -2.88 6.36
N LEU A 83 18.46 -1.77 5.84
CA LEU A 83 18.90 -0.62 6.65
C LEU A 83 17.74 -0.02 7.45
N VAL A 84 16.57 0.02 6.82
CA VAL A 84 15.33 0.51 7.42
C VAL A 84 14.22 -0.54 7.28
N ARG A 85 13.15 -0.35 8.06
CA ARG A 85 12.04 -1.30 8.14
C ARG A 85 11.07 -1.28 6.95
N PRO A 86 10.74 -0.13 6.33
CA PRO A 86 9.83 -0.10 5.19
C PRO A 86 10.31 -0.98 4.05
N LYS A 87 9.43 -1.83 3.54
CA LYS A 87 9.72 -2.73 2.40
C LYS A 87 8.77 -2.51 1.22
N VAL A 88 7.57 -1.99 1.48
CA VAL A 88 6.59 -1.70 0.42
C VAL A 88 6.25 -0.22 0.44
N LEU A 89 6.34 0.42 -0.73
CA LEU A 89 5.87 1.78 -0.96
C LEU A 89 4.72 1.74 -1.97
N ILE A 90 3.57 2.30 -1.60
CA ILE A 90 2.41 2.43 -2.48
C ILE A 90 2.10 3.92 -2.69
N ILE A 91 2.18 4.37 -3.94
CA ILE A 91 1.88 5.74 -4.33
C ILE A 91 0.53 5.78 -5.04
N VAL A 92 -0.36 6.64 -4.56
CA VAL A 92 -1.70 6.87 -5.13
C VAL A 92 -2.10 8.33 -5.05
N PRO A 93 -2.97 8.82 -5.95
CA PRO A 93 -3.13 10.28 -6.12
C PRO A 93 -3.89 10.93 -4.98
N PHE A 94 -4.89 10.25 -4.43
CA PHE A 94 -5.87 10.82 -3.51
C PHE A 94 -6.08 9.98 -2.25
N ARG A 95 -6.53 10.62 -1.16
CA ARG A 95 -6.91 9.94 0.09
C ARG A 95 -7.91 8.81 -0.16
N GLU A 96 -8.88 8.98 -1.05
CA GLU A 96 -9.84 7.92 -1.39
C GLU A 96 -9.16 6.66 -1.92
N SER A 97 -8.13 6.82 -2.77
CA SER A 97 -7.38 5.68 -3.29
C SER A 97 -6.63 4.95 -2.18
N ALA A 98 -5.99 5.70 -1.27
CA ALA A 98 -5.35 5.14 -0.09
C ALA A 98 -6.35 4.47 0.85
N ARG A 99 -7.56 5.05 0.99
CA ARG A 99 -8.65 4.50 1.80
C ARG A 99 -9.08 3.14 1.27
N LYS A 100 -9.32 3.04 -0.04
CA LYS A 100 -9.67 1.79 -0.73
C LYS A 100 -8.58 0.73 -0.53
N ILE A 101 -7.31 1.09 -0.66
CA ILE A 101 -6.18 0.17 -0.41
C ILE A 101 -6.16 -0.34 1.03
N ILE A 102 -6.30 0.55 2.02
CA ILE A 102 -6.25 0.19 3.44
C ILE A 102 -7.47 -0.65 3.83
N ASN A 103 -8.63 -0.39 3.24
CA ASN A 103 -9.82 -1.23 3.41
C ASN A 103 -9.61 -2.63 2.81
N THR A 104 -9.14 -2.72 1.56
CA THR A 104 -8.76 -4.00 0.95
C THR A 104 -7.73 -4.75 1.81
N LEU A 105 -6.74 -4.05 2.37
CA LEU A 105 -5.74 -4.66 3.26
C LEU A 105 -6.39 -5.25 4.52
N LYS A 106 -7.35 -4.55 5.12
CA LYS A 106 -8.10 -5.06 6.28
C LYS A 106 -8.91 -6.31 5.90
N ASP A 107 -9.57 -6.31 4.76
CA ASP A 107 -10.39 -7.44 4.29
C ASP A 107 -9.53 -8.67 3.94
N VAL A 108 -8.33 -8.45 3.40
CA VAL A 108 -7.33 -9.51 3.17
C VAL A 108 -6.86 -10.14 4.49
N LEU A 109 -6.65 -9.32 5.54
CA LEU A 109 -6.07 -9.79 6.80
C LEU A 109 -7.09 -10.35 7.79
N TYR A 110 -8.33 -9.87 7.75
CA TYR A 110 -9.36 -10.15 8.76
C TYR A 110 -10.65 -10.68 8.12
N SER A 111 -11.43 -11.47 8.86
CA SER A 111 -12.66 -12.07 8.33
C SER A 111 -13.93 -11.36 8.81
N SER A 112 -13.80 -10.52 9.84
CA SER A 112 -14.96 -9.91 10.49
C SER A 112 -14.67 -8.48 10.93
N PRO A 113 -15.70 -7.61 11.00
CA PRO A 113 -15.56 -6.28 11.58
C PRO A 113 -15.08 -6.29 13.04
N ALA A 114 -15.43 -7.34 13.80
CA ALA A 114 -14.97 -7.52 15.17
C ALA A 114 -13.44 -7.74 15.23
N ASP A 115 -12.88 -8.52 14.30
CA ASP A 115 -11.44 -8.70 14.19
C ASP A 115 -10.74 -7.39 13.79
N ILE A 116 -11.31 -6.64 12.85
CA ILE A 116 -10.76 -5.32 12.46
C ILE A 116 -10.70 -4.38 13.68
N SER A 117 -11.80 -4.26 14.42
CA SER A 117 -11.86 -3.41 15.62
C SER A 117 -10.83 -3.84 16.69
N LYS A 118 -10.62 -5.14 16.84
CA LYS A 118 -9.70 -5.71 17.84
C LYS A 118 -8.23 -5.64 17.44
N TYR A 119 -7.92 -5.80 16.16
CA TYR A 119 -6.55 -6.02 15.69
C TYR A 119 -5.99 -4.89 14.81
N VAL A 120 -6.80 -3.88 14.45
CA VAL A 120 -6.34 -2.68 13.71
C VAL A 120 -6.29 -1.48 14.66
N ALA A 121 -5.09 -1.12 15.10
CA ALA A 121 -4.89 0.08 15.90
C ALA A 121 -5.05 1.35 15.03
N ASN A 122 -5.64 2.40 15.64
CA ASN A 122 -5.93 3.71 15.01
C ASN A 122 -6.95 3.67 13.86
N ASN A 123 -7.80 2.65 13.77
CA ASN A 123 -8.82 2.58 12.72
C ASN A 123 -9.88 3.71 12.80
N ALA A 124 -10.23 4.17 14.00
CA ALA A 124 -11.20 5.27 14.16
C ALA A 124 -10.66 6.58 13.56
N ARG A 125 -9.42 6.95 13.89
CA ARG A 125 -8.72 8.10 13.28
C ARG A 125 -8.62 7.96 11.76
N PHE A 126 -8.33 6.75 11.27
CA PHE A 126 -8.29 6.51 9.82
C PHE A 126 -9.62 6.81 9.14
N LEU A 127 -10.75 6.40 9.74
CA LEU A 127 -12.07 6.69 9.17
C LEU A 127 -12.41 8.19 9.22
N GLU A 128 -11.86 8.94 10.17
CA GLU A 128 -12.01 10.40 10.26
C GLU A 128 -11.16 11.11 9.20
N ASP A 129 -9.85 10.81 9.12
CA ASP A 129 -8.90 11.53 8.26
C ASP A 129 -9.07 11.17 6.77
N PHE A 130 -9.33 9.89 6.47
CA PHE A 130 -9.46 9.37 5.11
C PHE A 130 -10.90 9.14 4.69
N GLY A 131 -11.85 9.23 5.62
CA GLY A 131 -13.26 9.30 5.28
C GLY A 131 -13.57 10.54 4.44
N GLY A 132 -14.71 10.51 3.81
CA GLY A 132 -15.30 11.64 3.10
C GLY A 132 -16.80 11.42 3.01
N GLU A 133 -17.56 12.50 2.95
CA GLU A 133 -18.93 12.40 2.48
C GLU A 133 -18.85 12.09 0.98
N ASP A 134 -19.43 10.97 0.57
CA ASP A 134 -19.66 10.72 -0.85
C ASP A 134 -20.62 11.81 -1.32
N GLU A 135 -20.08 12.86 -1.97
CA GLU A 135 -20.95 13.82 -2.64
C GLU A 135 -21.81 13.02 -3.63
N PRO A 136 -23.14 13.14 -3.55
CA PRO A 136 -24.00 12.42 -4.46
C PRO A 136 -23.60 12.79 -5.90
N PRO A 137 -23.50 11.80 -6.81
CA PRO A 137 -23.14 12.08 -8.18
C PRO A 137 -24.09 13.13 -8.75
N PRO A 138 -23.60 14.07 -9.58
CA PRO A 138 -24.43 15.14 -10.09
C PRO A 138 -25.63 14.57 -10.87
N GLU A 139 -26.79 15.21 -10.73
CA GLU A 139 -28.03 14.79 -11.39
C GLU A 139 -27.88 14.61 -12.91
N LYS A 140 -26.97 15.38 -13.52
CA LYS A 140 -26.60 15.27 -14.93
C LYS A 140 -25.11 14.95 -15.08
N ARG A 141 -24.81 13.73 -15.54
CA ARG A 141 -23.46 13.32 -15.91
C ARG A 141 -23.09 13.88 -17.29
N VAL A 142 -22.14 14.80 -17.32
CA VAL A 142 -21.60 15.44 -18.54
C VAL A 142 -20.17 15.02 -18.86
N LYS A 143 -19.51 14.37 -17.90
CA LYS A 143 -18.17 13.78 -18.05
C LYS A 143 -18.31 12.27 -18.26
N PRO A 144 -17.27 11.59 -18.77
CA PRO A 144 -17.28 10.14 -18.84
C PRO A 144 -17.21 9.53 -17.43
N ASP A 145 -17.56 8.24 -17.31
CA ASP A 145 -17.72 7.59 -16.01
C ASP A 145 -16.40 7.49 -15.21
N ASP A 146 -15.27 7.39 -15.91
CA ASP A 146 -13.92 7.38 -15.33
C ASP A 146 -13.63 8.66 -14.52
N PHE A 147 -14.03 9.82 -15.03
CA PHE A 147 -13.89 11.10 -14.33
C PHE A 147 -14.61 11.06 -12.98
N TYR A 148 -15.86 10.57 -12.95
CA TYR A 148 -16.64 10.52 -11.71
C TYR A 148 -16.06 9.51 -10.72
N GLU A 149 -15.47 8.42 -11.19
CA GLU A 149 -14.80 7.46 -10.32
C GLU A 149 -13.49 8.00 -9.74
N THR A 150 -12.66 8.65 -10.56
CA THR A 150 -11.39 9.25 -10.15
C THR A 150 -11.58 10.32 -9.08
N PHE A 151 -12.63 11.14 -9.22
CA PHE A 151 -12.93 12.24 -8.29
C PHE A 151 -14.01 11.92 -7.25
N ALA A 152 -14.35 10.64 -7.06
CA ALA A 152 -15.25 10.23 -5.98
C ALA A 152 -14.53 10.25 -4.62
N GLY A 153 -15.29 10.55 -3.56
CA GLY A 153 -14.80 10.53 -2.19
C GLY A 153 -13.78 11.64 -1.89
N ASN A 154 -12.84 11.34 -0.98
CA ASN A 154 -11.85 12.31 -0.52
C ASN A 154 -10.69 12.48 -1.53
N VAL A 155 -10.74 13.55 -2.32
CA VAL A 155 -9.75 13.88 -3.38
C VAL A 155 -8.55 14.71 -2.88
N ASP A 156 -8.36 14.84 -1.57
CA ASP A 156 -7.16 15.49 -1.03
C ASP A 156 -5.90 14.69 -1.42
N ASP A 157 -4.92 15.39 -2.00
CA ASP A 157 -3.67 14.83 -2.51
C ASP A 157 -2.46 15.15 -1.61
N SER A 158 -2.68 15.67 -0.40
CA SER A 158 -1.65 15.91 0.60
C SER A 158 -1.84 14.93 1.77
N PHE A 159 -1.41 13.68 1.57
CA PHE A 159 -1.52 12.66 2.60
C PHE A 159 -0.35 11.69 2.60
N LYS A 160 -0.17 11.05 3.76
CA LYS A 160 0.80 9.99 3.97
C LYS A 160 0.43 9.17 5.19
N ILE A 161 0.65 7.87 5.14
CA ILE A 161 0.36 6.95 6.24
C ILE A 161 1.32 5.77 6.23
N GLY A 162 1.99 5.54 7.35
CA GLY A 162 2.77 4.34 7.60
C GLY A 162 1.93 3.27 8.29
N ILE A 163 2.13 2.01 7.90
CA ILE A 163 1.43 0.84 8.43
C ILE A 163 2.47 -0.14 8.95
N SER A 164 2.38 -0.51 10.23
CA SER A 164 3.25 -1.53 10.81
C SER A 164 2.48 -2.79 11.17
N PHE A 165 3.01 -3.94 10.77
CA PHE A 165 2.55 -5.27 11.12
C PHE A 165 3.17 -5.70 12.45
N GLY A 166 2.32 -5.99 13.43
CA GLY A 166 2.68 -6.64 14.68
C GLY A 166 2.34 -8.13 14.66
N ASN A 167 2.52 -8.79 15.81
CA ASN A 167 2.25 -10.23 15.95
C ASN A 167 0.76 -10.58 15.87
N LYS A 168 -0.10 -9.67 16.35
CA LYS A 168 -1.55 -9.90 16.48
C LYS A 168 -2.39 -9.06 15.51
N GLY A 169 -1.79 -8.08 14.83
CA GLY A 169 -2.52 -7.21 13.91
C GLY A 169 -1.66 -6.09 13.34
N ILE A 170 -2.31 -5.06 12.82
CA ILE A 170 -1.64 -3.92 12.18
C ILE A 170 -1.90 -2.63 12.97
N LYS A 171 -0.97 -1.68 12.88
CA LYS A 171 -1.11 -0.32 13.40
C LYS A 171 -1.01 0.66 12.24
N LEU A 172 -2.05 1.47 12.07
CA LEU A 172 -2.07 2.61 11.17
C LEU A 172 -1.40 3.83 11.83
N TYR A 173 -0.88 4.76 11.03
CA TYR A 173 -0.13 5.93 11.49
C TYR A 173 1.13 5.56 12.28
N SER A 174 1.85 4.54 11.85
CA SER A 174 3.20 4.29 12.33
C SER A 174 4.17 5.24 11.64
N GLU A 175 5.15 5.77 12.38
CA GLU A 175 6.26 6.53 11.81
C GLU A 175 6.96 5.72 10.73
N PHE A 176 7.49 6.38 9.70
CA PHE A 176 8.00 5.72 8.50
C PHE A 176 9.08 4.68 8.81
N TYR A 177 10.12 5.02 9.59
CA TYR A 177 11.16 4.07 10.02
C TYR A 177 10.64 2.87 10.82
N SER A 178 9.44 2.95 11.37
CA SER A 178 8.78 1.88 12.12
C SER A 178 7.67 1.17 11.34
N SER A 179 7.38 1.62 10.12
CA SER A 179 6.38 1.03 9.23
C SER A 179 6.96 -0.12 8.41
N ASP A 180 6.09 -1.04 7.99
CA ASP A 180 6.42 -2.09 7.03
C ASP A 180 5.92 -1.70 5.61
N ILE A 181 4.78 -0.99 5.52
CA ILE A 181 4.20 -0.42 4.30
C ILE A 181 4.02 1.09 4.48
N ILE A 182 4.40 1.87 3.47
CA ILE A 182 4.09 3.30 3.37
C ILE A 182 3.08 3.48 2.23
N ILE A 183 2.02 4.24 2.49
CA ILE A 183 1.05 4.67 1.47
C ILE A 183 1.01 6.20 1.48
N ALA A 184 1.24 6.83 0.35
CA ALA A 184 1.30 8.28 0.27
C ALA A 184 0.96 8.80 -1.14
N SER A 185 0.64 10.08 -1.24
CA SER A 185 0.65 10.78 -2.52
C SER A 185 2.07 11.26 -2.88
N PRO A 186 2.32 11.58 -4.17
CA PRO A 186 3.58 12.23 -4.56
C PRO A 186 3.86 13.49 -3.75
N LEU A 187 2.86 14.37 -3.59
CA LEU A 187 2.97 15.59 -2.78
C LEU A 187 3.23 15.29 -1.31
N GLY A 188 2.55 14.30 -0.73
CA GLY A 188 2.72 13.91 0.66
C GLY A 188 4.13 13.43 1.00
N LEU A 189 4.80 12.74 0.08
CA LEU A 189 6.21 12.36 0.22
C LEU A 189 7.15 13.53 -0.05
N ARG A 190 6.87 14.36 -1.06
CA ARG A 190 7.68 15.54 -1.36
C ARG A 190 7.82 16.46 -0.13
N ILE A 191 6.75 16.63 0.64
CA ILE A 191 6.77 17.43 1.87
C ILE A 191 7.72 16.84 2.93
N ILE A 192 7.86 15.52 3.03
CA ILE A 192 8.80 14.89 3.98
C ILE A 192 10.24 14.92 3.47
N ILE A 193 10.44 14.54 2.20
CA ILE A 193 11.76 14.44 1.59
C ILE A 193 12.46 15.82 1.54
N GLY A 194 11.67 16.89 1.49
CA GLY A 194 12.16 18.26 1.36
C GLY A 194 12.65 18.54 -0.06
N VAL A 195 13.14 19.75 -0.26
CA VAL A 195 13.75 20.18 -1.53
C VAL A 195 15.28 20.12 -1.39
N GLU A 196 15.97 19.88 -2.49
CA GLU A 196 17.43 19.96 -2.52
C GLU A 196 17.91 21.35 -2.05
N GLY A 197 18.73 21.37 -1.00
CA GLY A 197 19.17 22.60 -0.32
C GLY A 197 18.54 22.83 1.06
N ASP A 198 17.49 22.09 1.42
CA ASP A 198 16.91 22.14 2.77
C ASP A 198 17.85 21.51 3.80
N LYS A 199 17.90 22.10 4.99
CA LYS A 199 18.76 21.65 6.11
C LYS A 199 18.31 20.33 6.72
N GLU A 200 17.02 20.02 6.63
CA GLU A 200 16.41 18.82 7.18
C GLU A 200 15.66 18.11 6.05
N ARG A 201 16.37 17.22 5.35
CA ARG A 201 15.78 16.28 4.39
C ARG A 201 15.76 14.91 5.03
N ASP A 202 14.63 14.23 4.94
CA ASP A 202 14.49 12.86 5.43
C ASP A 202 14.00 11.98 4.29
N PHE A 203 14.87 11.10 3.80
CA PHE A 203 14.54 10.13 2.76
C PHE A 203 15.10 8.73 3.06
N ASP A 204 15.84 8.52 4.15
CA ASP A 204 16.47 7.22 4.40
C ASP A 204 15.45 6.10 4.65
N PHE A 205 14.21 6.43 4.99
CA PHE A 205 13.11 5.46 5.07
C PHE A 205 12.79 4.78 3.73
N LEU A 206 13.31 5.30 2.60
CA LEU A 206 13.20 4.71 1.26
C LEU A 206 14.30 3.69 0.95
N ASN A 207 15.38 3.63 1.74
CA ASN A 207 16.58 2.84 1.44
C ASN A 207 16.40 1.30 1.60
N SER A 208 15.19 0.80 1.83
CA SER A 208 14.92 -0.64 1.92
C SER A 208 13.61 -1.06 1.26
N ILE A 209 13.09 -0.23 0.34
CA ILE A 209 11.92 -0.58 -0.46
C ILE A 209 12.27 -1.75 -1.38
N GLU A 210 11.58 -2.87 -1.18
CA GLU A 210 11.67 -4.10 -1.98
C GLU A 210 10.55 -4.14 -3.03
N MET A 211 9.51 -3.32 -2.89
CA MET A 211 8.35 -3.26 -3.77
C MET A 211 7.78 -1.84 -3.85
N LEU A 212 7.79 -1.27 -5.05
CA LEU A 212 7.12 -0.02 -5.39
C LEU A 212 5.84 -0.34 -6.16
N ILE A 213 4.71 0.23 -5.71
CA ILE A 213 3.43 0.17 -6.42
C ILE A 213 3.00 1.60 -6.70
N MET A 214 2.78 1.93 -7.98
CA MET A 214 2.23 3.20 -8.42
C MET A 214 0.90 2.92 -9.12
N ASP A 215 -0.22 3.27 -8.48
CA ASP A 215 -1.57 3.05 -9.03
C ASP A 215 -2.19 4.39 -9.43
N GLN A 216 -2.93 4.39 -10.55
CA GLN A 216 -3.50 5.59 -11.21
C GLN A 216 -2.44 6.60 -11.68
N MET A 217 -1.40 6.12 -12.38
CA MET A 217 -0.29 6.96 -12.84
C MET A 217 -0.71 8.07 -13.81
N GLU A 218 -1.80 7.86 -14.55
CA GLU A 218 -2.44 8.87 -15.39
C GLU A 218 -2.83 10.12 -14.60
N VAL A 219 -3.24 9.96 -13.33
CA VAL A 219 -3.61 11.09 -12.47
C VAL A 219 -2.37 11.84 -11.99
N PHE A 220 -1.26 11.15 -11.71
CA PHE A 220 0.00 11.82 -11.38
C PHE A 220 0.48 12.73 -12.51
N SER A 221 0.30 12.27 -13.76
CA SER A 221 0.64 13.07 -14.94
C SER A 221 -0.23 14.31 -15.08
N MET A 222 -1.47 14.29 -14.56
CA MET A 222 -2.36 15.45 -14.53
C MET A 222 -2.06 16.41 -13.38
N GLN A 223 -1.50 15.89 -12.27
CA GLN A 223 -1.09 16.68 -11.10
C GLN A 223 0.27 17.35 -11.35
N ASN A 224 1.35 16.75 -10.84
CA ASN A 224 2.71 17.26 -10.98
C ASN A 224 3.68 16.08 -11.11
N TRP A 225 4.09 15.80 -12.34
CA TRP A 225 4.99 14.69 -12.64
C TRP A 225 6.40 14.87 -12.07
N ASP A 226 6.84 16.11 -11.84
CA ASP A 226 8.16 16.39 -11.27
C ASP A 226 8.27 15.83 -9.84
N GLN A 227 7.17 15.82 -9.07
CA GLN A 227 7.15 15.19 -7.75
C GLN A 227 7.41 13.68 -7.82
N VAL A 228 6.93 13.03 -8.89
CA VAL A 228 7.19 11.60 -9.13
C VAL A 228 8.65 11.41 -9.52
N LEU A 229 9.18 12.21 -10.45
CA LEU A 229 10.58 12.12 -10.88
C LEU A 229 11.55 12.31 -9.71
N GLU A 230 11.25 13.28 -8.84
CA GLU A 230 12.05 13.51 -7.64
C GLU A 230 11.95 12.36 -6.64
N LEU A 231 10.76 11.80 -6.40
CA LEU A 231 10.61 10.60 -5.58
C LEU A 231 11.46 9.44 -6.14
N MET A 232 11.37 9.19 -7.45
CA MET A 232 12.10 8.13 -8.12
C MET A 232 13.62 8.32 -7.99
N SER A 233 14.11 9.56 -7.96
CA SER A 233 15.54 9.85 -7.75
C SER A 233 16.07 9.47 -6.36
N GLN A 234 15.17 9.26 -5.38
CA GLN A 234 15.54 8.87 -4.01
C GLN A 234 15.42 7.36 -3.77
N LEU A 235 14.89 6.59 -4.73
CA LEU A 235 14.85 5.13 -4.66
C LEU A 235 16.15 4.57 -5.23
N ILE A 236 16.82 3.69 -4.47
CA ILE A 236 18.11 3.07 -4.81
C ILE A 236 17.91 1.61 -5.17
#